data_AF-A0A4R0D9F8-F1
#
_entry.id   AF-A0A4R0D9F8-F1
#
_cell.length_a   1.000
_cell.length_b   1.000
_cell.length_c   1.000
_cell.angle_alpha   90.00
_cell.angle_beta   90.00
_cell.angle_gamma   90.00
#
_symmetry.space_group_name_H-M   'P 1'
#
loop_
_entity.id
_entity.type
_entity.pdbx_description
1 polymer ?
#
loop_
_entity_poly.entity_id
_entity_poly.type
_entity_poly.pdbx_seq_one_letter_code
_entity_poly.pdbx_strand_id
1 'polypeptide(L)'
;MSHIDMLKDPAFKRSLENKIVAHINTEYMKAGMSPPLPKFRNDVATYDEANVTKLAKRIRVGIVLLAQTLDEARKDKGGENA
;
A
#
# COMPACT_ATOMS: atom_id res chain seq x y z
N MET A 1 -18.04 2.10 -5.95
CA MET A 1 -16.79 1.30 -5.97
C MET A 1 -16.39 0.97 -4.54
N SER A 2 -15.97 -0.26 -4.27
CA SER A 2 -15.38 -0.63 -2.96
C SER A 2 -13.95 -0.11 -2.88
N HIS A 3 -13.43 0.12 -1.68
CA HIS A 3 -12.03 0.50 -1.49
C HIS A 3 -11.10 -0.61 -1.99
N ILE A 4 -11.50 -1.88 -1.84
CA ILE A 4 -10.77 -3.03 -2.41
C ILE A 4 -10.70 -2.98 -3.94
N ASP A 5 -11.78 -2.57 -4.62
CA ASP A 5 -11.75 -2.44 -6.08
C ASP A 5 -10.85 -1.29 -6.54
N MET A 6 -10.75 -0.20 -5.77
CA MET A 6 -9.79 0.87 -6.05
C MET A 6 -8.34 0.36 -6.03
N LEU A 7 -7.99 -0.61 -5.19
CA LEU A 7 -6.65 -1.20 -5.16
C LEU A 7 -6.29 -2.00 -6.43
N LYS A 8 -7.28 -2.34 -7.26
CA LYS A 8 -7.06 -3.03 -8.53
C LYS A 8 -6.79 -2.07 -9.69
N ASP A 9 -7.17 -0.80 -9.57
CA ASP A 9 -6.92 0.21 -10.60
C ASP A 9 -5.41 0.46 -10.75
N PRO A 10 -4.84 0.34 -11.97
CA PRO A 10 -3.40 0.50 -12.18
C PRO A 10 -2.86 1.88 -11.79
N ALA A 11 -3.60 2.95 -12.10
CA ALA A 11 -3.17 4.31 -11.80
C ALA A 11 -3.17 4.58 -10.29
N PHE A 12 -4.21 4.13 -9.59
CA PHE A 12 -4.29 4.18 -8.13
C PHE A 12 -3.20 3.33 -7.49
N LYS A 13 -2.99 2.10 -7.96
CA LYS A 13 -1.93 1.20 -7.48
C LYS A 13 -0.57 1.85 -7.62
N ARG A 14 -0.26 2.44 -8.78
CA ARG A 14 1.03 3.13 -8.98
C ARG A 14 1.22 4.31 -8.03
N SER A 15 0.17 5.11 -7.83
CA SER A 15 0.19 6.24 -6.89
C SER A 15 0.40 5.77 -5.44
N LEU A 16 -0.29 4.71 -5.03
CA LEU A 16 -0.14 4.08 -3.72
C LEU A 16 1.29 3.55 -3.52
N GLU A 17 1.84 2.86 -4.51
CA GLU A 17 3.20 2.32 -4.48
C GLU A 17 4.26 3.42 -4.38
N ASN A 18 4.08 4.55 -5.07
CA ASN A 18 4.95 5.72 -4.90
C ASN A 18 4.94 6.24 -3.44
N LYS A 19 3.78 6.23 -2.77
CA LYS A 19 3.68 6.61 -1.35
C LYS A 19 4.40 5.61 -0.43
N ILE A 20 4.31 4.31 -0.73
CA ILE A 20 5.04 3.27 0.01
C ILE A 20 6.55 3.48 -0.12
N VAL A 21 7.04 3.72 -1.34
CA VAL A 21 8.46 4.02 -1.62
C VAL A 21 8.90 5.25 -0.83
N ALA A 22 8.12 6.35 -0.90
CA ALA A 22 8.44 7.58 -0.18
C ALA A 22 8.55 7.35 1.33
N HIS A 23 7.60 6.61 1.92
CA HIS A 23 7.62 6.29 3.35
C HIS A 23 8.87 5.45 3.73
N ILE A 24 9.18 4.40 2.98
CA ILE A 24 10.37 3.57 3.21
C ILE A 24 11.64 4.43 3.16
N ASN A 25 11.77 5.29 2.14
CA ASN A 25 12.91 6.19 2.01
C ASN A 25 13.02 7.13 3.22
N THR A 26 11.90 7.71 3.66
CA THR A 26 11.86 8.58 4.85
C THR A 26 12.35 7.86 6.10
N GLU A 27 11.90 6.63 6.35
CA GLU A 27 12.32 5.88 7.54
C GLU A 27 13.80 5.49 7.50
N TYR A 28 14.34 5.16 6.31
CA TYR A 28 15.78 4.91 6.15
C TYR A 28 16.61 6.16 6.41
N MET A 29 16.20 7.31 5.85
CA MET A 29 16.89 8.59 6.07
C MET A 29 16.88 9.00 7.54
N LYS A 30 15.75 8.80 8.26
CA LYS A 30 15.66 9.06 9.71
C LYS A 30 16.62 8.19 10.52
N ALA A 31 16.87 6.96 10.06
CA ALA A 31 17.81 6.04 10.69
C ALA A 31 19.28 6.31 10.29
N GLY A 32 19.58 7.35 9.50
CA GLY A 32 20.92 7.61 8.99
C GLY A 32 21.40 6.59 7.96
N MET A 33 20.48 5.85 7.35
CA MET A 33 20.76 4.80 6.36
C MET A 33 20.52 5.32 4.93
N SER A 34 21.23 4.75 3.96
CA SER A 34 20.98 5.02 2.54
C SER A 34 19.64 4.42 2.12
N PRO A 35 18.74 5.18 1.47
CA PRO A 35 17.47 4.65 0.99
C PRO A 35 17.67 3.48 0.00
N PRO A 36 16.83 2.44 0.07
CA PRO A 36 16.92 1.31 -0.86
C PRO A 36 16.41 1.73 -2.25
N LEU A 37 16.99 1.15 -3.31
CA LEU A 37 16.59 1.45 -4.68
C LEU A 37 15.38 0.60 -5.10
N PRO A 38 14.21 1.21 -5.37
CA PRO A 38 13.05 0.46 -5.83
C PRO A 38 13.16 0.12 -7.32
N LYS A 39 12.72 -1.08 -7.68
CA LYS A 39 12.49 -1.51 -9.06
C LYS A 39 11.00 -1.74 -9.27
N PHE A 40 10.39 -1.06 -10.24
CA PHE A 40 8.97 -1.29 -10.54
C PHE A 40 8.80 -2.49 -11.47
N ARG A 41 7.96 -3.44 -11.06
CA ARG A 41 7.51 -4.58 -11.86
C ARG A 41 6.00 -4.69 -11.74
N ASN A 42 5.27 -4.64 -12.85
CA ASN A 42 3.80 -4.68 -12.87
C ASN A 42 3.16 -3.65 -11.91
N ASP A 43 3.64 -2.40 -11.99
CA ASP A 43 3.23 -1.27 -11.14
C ASP A 43 3.50 -1.39 -9.63
N VAL A 44 4.19 -2.45 -9.19
CA VAL A 44 4.55 -2.67 -7.79
C VAL A 44 6.03 -2.40 -7.57
N ALA A 45 6.37 -1.69 -6.50
CA ALA A 45 7.75 -1.48 -6.10
C ALA A 45 8.36 -2.76 -5.50
N THR A 46 9.48 -3.21 -6.06
CA THR A 46 10.24 -4.38 -5.60
C THR A 46 11.64 -3.96 -5.18
N TYR A 47 12.26 -4.73 -4.29
CA TYR A 47 13.57 -4.43 -3.71
C TYR A 47 14.43 -5.68 -3.71
N ASP A 48 15.74 -5.54 -3.95
CA ASP A 48 16.66 -6.68 -3.91
C ASP A 48 16.89 -7.16 -2.47
N GLU A 49 16.82 -6.23 -1.51
CA GLU A 49 17.01 -6.50 -0.09
C GLU A 49 15.77 -7.17 0.53
N ALA A 50 15.96 -8.33 1.15
CA ALA A 50 14.87 -9.16 1.68
C ALA A 50 14.08 -8.48 2.82
N ASN A 51 14.76 -7.73 3.68
CA ASN A 51 14.16 -6.95 4.76
C ASN A 51 13.25 -5.83 4.22
N VAL A 52 13.69 -5.10 3.19
CA VAL A 52 12.89 -4.04 2.54
C VAL A 52 11.68 -4.64 1.85
N THR A 53 11.87 -5.75 1.12
CA THR A 53 10.76 -6.48 0.49
C THR A 53 9.72 -6.93 1.52
N LYS A 54 10.17 -7.44 2.67
CA LYS A 54 9.29 -7.83 3.78
C LYS A 54 8.54 -6.62 4.38
N LEU A 55 9.22 -5.48 4.54
CA LEU A 55 8.61 -4.24 5.01
C LEU A 55 7.53 -3.74 4.04
N ALA A 56 7.85 -3.60 2.76
CA ALA A 56 6.90 -3.17 1.73
C ALA A 56 5.68 -4.10 1.66
N LYS A 57 5.88 -5.42 1.76
CA LYS A 57 4.77 -6.40 1.82
C LYS A 57 3.87 -6.16 3.03
N ARG A 58 4.42 -5.90 4.21
CA ARG A 58 3.63 -5.64 5.43
C ARG A 58 2.78 -4.38 5.29
N ILE A 59 3.33 -3.30 4.72
CA ILE A 59 2.59 -2.07 4.46
C ILE A 59 1.39 -2.34 3.52
N ARG A 60 1.62 -3.08 2.42
CA ARG A 60 0.56 -3.48 1.49
C ARG A 60 -0.56 -4.28 2.17
N VAL A 61 -0.19 -5.27 2.99
CA VAL A 61 -1.17 -6.06 3.76
C VAL A 61 -1.99 -5.14 4.66
N GLY A 62 -1.35 -4.20 5.37
CA GLY A 62 -2.07 -3.21 6.18
C GLY A 62 -3.06 -2.36 5.38
N ILE A 63 -2.70 -1.94 4.17
CA ILE A 63 -3.60 -1.19 3.27
C ILE A 63 -4.81 -2.05 2.85
N VAL A 64 -4.60 -3.32 2.53
CA VAL A 64 -5.69 -4.25 2.18
C VAL A 64 -6.62 -4.45 3.37
N LEU A 65 -6.09 -4.68 4.57
CA LEU A 65 -6.89 -4.83 5.79
C LEU A 65 -7.72 -3.57 6.04
N LEU A 66 -7.12 -2.38 5.96
CA LEU A 66 -7.84 -1.12 6.14
C LEU A 66 -8.95 -0.94 5.09
N ALA A 67 -8.68 -1.24 3.82
CA ALA A 67 -9.68 -1.15 2.75
C ALA A 67 -10.87 -2.09 3.00
N GLN A 68 -10.61 -3.33 3.44
CA GLN A 68 -11.65 -4.29 3.83
C GLN A 68 -12.50 -3.75 4.98
N THR A 69 -11.87 -3.28 6.06
CA THR A 69 -12.57 -2.70 7.21
C THR A 69 -13.43 -1.50 6.84
N LEU A 70 -12.95 -0.63 5.93
CA LEU A 70 -13.74 0.50 5.44
C LEU A 70 -14.93 0.06 4.58
N ASP A 71 -14.77 -0.98 3.78
CA ASP A 71 -15.85 -1.55 2.97
C ASP A 71 -16.91 -2.24 3.83
N GLU A 72 -16.50 -2.94 4.89
CA GLU A 72 -17.38 -3.54 5.90
C GLU A 72 -18.17 -2.46 6.65
N ALA A 73 -17.49 -1.45 7.20
CA ALA A 73 -18.13 -0.35 7.93
C ALA A 73 -19.13 0.44 7.07
N ARG A 74 -18.92 0.51 5.75
CA ARG A 74 -19.89 1.11 4.81
C ARG A 74 -21.14 0.26 4.61
N LYS A 75 -20.99 -1.08 4.59
CA LYS A 75 -22.14 -1.99 4.49
C LYS A 75 -23.00 -1.92 5.76
N ASP A 76 -22.36 -1.89 6.92
CA ASP A 76 -23.05 -1.82 8.21
C ASP A 76 -23.81 -0.49 8.39
N LYS A 77 -23.28 0.61 7.84
CA LYS A 77 -23.93 1.93 7.81
C LYS A 77 -24.96 2.10 6.67
N GLY A 78 -25.02 1.15 5.73
CA GLY A 78 -25.90 1.16 4.56
C GLY A 78 -27.13 0.26 4.68
N GLY A 79 -27.43 -0.24 5.89
CA GLY A 79 -28.65 -0.99 6.21
C GLY A 79 -29.90 -0.13 6.42
N GLU A 80 -29.84 1.17 6.13
CA GLU A 80 -31.01 2.03 5.97
C GLU A 80 -31.06 2.51 4.51
N ASN A 81 -31.79 1.75 3.69
CA ASN A 81 -32.47 2.13 2.44
C ASN A 81 -32.71 0.84 1.63
N ALA A 82 -33.53 -0.04 2.21
CA ALA A 82 -34.32 -1.02 1.47
C ALA A 82 -35.67 -0.38 1.11
#